data_AF-A0A5E4CYM5-F1
#
_entry.id   AF-A0A5E4CYM5-F1
#
_cell.length_a   1.000
_cell.length_b   1.000
_cell.length_c   1.000
_cell.angle_alpha   90.00
_cell.angle_beta   90.00
_cell.angle_gamma   90.00
#
_symmetry.space_group_name_H-M   'P 1'
#
loop_
_entity.id
_entity.type
_entity.pdbx_description
1 polymer ?
#
loop_
_entity_poly.entity_id
_entity_poly.type
_entity_poly.pdbx_seq_one_letter_code
_entity_poly.pdbx_strand_id
1 'polypeptide(L)'
;MGSISPRDFIDLVYIKRCEGNMNIISSKSVDFPEYPPSSNYVRGYNHPCGYVCSPLKENPAYSKLVMFVQTEMRGKLSPSIIEKTMPSNLVSFVLNAKDGIKTHKAPSGRGHHNGHASFQKKK
;
A
#
# COMPACT_ATOMS: atom_id res chain seq x y z
N MET A 1 5.33 15.96 9.16
CA MET A 1 4.58 14.69 9.02
C MET A 1 4.66 13.97 10.36
N GLY A 2 3.58 13.92 11.13
CA GLY A 2 3.62 13.38 12.51
C GLY A 2 2.28 13.39 13.24
N SER A 3 1.17 13.71 12.55
CA SER A 3 -0.17 13.77 13.13
C SER A 3 -0.90 12.42 13.14
N ILE A 4 -0.34 11.40 12.47
CA ILE A 4 -0.96 10.10 12.27
C ILE A 4 0.05 9.04 12.71
N SER A 5 -0.21 8.39 13.86
CA SER A 5 0.56 7.23 14.33
C SER A 5 0.62 6.08 13.28
N PRO A 6 1.57 5.15 13.37
CA PRO A 6 1.60 4.00 12.47
C PRO A 6 0.34 3.13 12.57
N ARG A 7 -0.06 2.55 11.43
CA ARG A 7 -1.18 1.60 11.31
C ARG A 7 -0.68 0.25 10.82
N ASP A 8 -1.27 -0.82 11.32
CA ASP A 8 -1.17 -2.15 10.70
C ASP A 8 -2.48 -2.47 9.96
N PHE A 9 -2.38 -3.28 8.91
CA PHE A 9 -3.50 -3.74 8.10
C PHE A 9 -3.37 -5.23 7.91
N ILE A 10 -4.49 -5.96 8.05
CA ILE A 10 -4.55 -7.40 7.85
C ILE A 10 -5.56 -7.65 6.74
N ASP A 11 -5.05 -7.77 5.52
CA ASP A 11 -5.86 -7.87 4.32
C ASP A 11 -5.79 -9.27 3.74
N LEU A 12 -6.95 -9.84 3.41
CA LEU A 12 -7.03 -10.93 2.46
C LEU A 12 -6.78 -10.34 1.07
N VAL A 13 -5.77 -10.87 0.38
CA VAL A 13 -5.39 -10.45 -0.97
C VAL A 13 -5.73 -11.55 -1.95
N TYR A 14 -6.44 -11.20 -3.01
CA TYR A 14 -6.76 -12.08 -4.13
C TYR A 14 -6.18 -11.50 -5.42
N ILE A 15 -5.35 -12.30 -6.10
CA ILE A 15 -4.70 -11.90 -7.35
C ILE A 15 -5.33 -12.68 -8.49
N LYS A 16 -5.88 -11.96 -9.47
CA LYS A 16 -6.51 -12.53 -10.65
C LYS A 16 -5.86 -11.99 -11.92
N ARG A 17 -5.34 -12.89 -12.74
CA ARG A 17 -5.02 -12.59 -14.15
C ARG A 17 -6.31 -12.70 -14.95
N CYS A 18 -6.67 -11.61 -15.63
CA CYS A 18 -7.82 -11.53 -16.52
C CYS A 18 -7.35 -11.49 -17.97
N GLU A 19 -8.29 -11.70 -18.90
CA GLU A 19 -8.05 -11.53 -20.33
C GLU A 19 -7.52 -10.12 -20.66
N GLY A 20 -6.82 -9.99 -21.79
CA GLY A 20 -6.25 -8.71 -22.21
C GLY A 20 -5.04 -8.26 -21.38
N ASN A 21 -4.26 -9.20 -20.83
CA ASN A 21 -3.06 -8.93 -20.02
C ASN A 21 -3.32 -8.08 -18.77
N MET A 22 -4.55 -8.09 -18.25
CA MET A 22 -4.93 -7.35 -17.04
C MET A 22 -4.66 -8.18 -15.79
N ASN A 23 -4.05 -7.59 -14.77
CA ASN A 23 -3.97 -8.12 -13.42
C ASN A 23 -4.85 -7.31 -12.49
N ILE A 24 -5.68 -7.99 -11.71
CA ILE A 24 -6.44 -7.38 -10.61
C ILE A 24 -5.89 -7.95 -9.32
N ILE A 25 -5.56 -7.06 -8.39
CA ILE A 25 -5.15 -7.38 -7.03
C ILE A 25 -6.24 -6.80 -6.15
N SER A 26 -7.15 -7.64 -5.68
CA SER A 26 -8.23 -7.23 -4.78
C SER A 26 -7.83 -7.48 -3.35
N SER A 27 -8.15 -6.55 -2.47
CA SER A 27 -7.82 -6.62 -1.06
C SER A 27 -9.03 -6.24 -0.21
N LYS A 28 -9.17 -6.87 0.95
CA LYS A 28 -10.14 -6.48 1.98
C LYS A 28 -9.59 -6.85 3.35
N SER A 29 -9.77 -5.98 4.34
CA SER A 29 -9.42 -6.33 5.71
C SER A 29 -10.27 -7.48 6.24
N VAL A 30 -9.60 -8.40 6.92
CA VAL A 30 -10.21 -9.56 7.57
C VAL A 30 -9.74 -9.64 9.01
N ASP A 31 -10.56 -10.28 9.85
CA ASP A 31 -10.12 -10.65 11.19
C ASP A 31 -9.30 -11.94 11.11
N PHE A 32 -8.08 -11.90 11.63
CA PHE A 32 -7.17 -13.04 11.66
C PHE A 32 -6.74 -13.25 13.12
N PRO A 33 -7.27 -14.28 13.81
CA PRO A 33 -7.07 -14.49 15.25
C PRO A 33 -5.60 -14.59 15.68
N GLU A 34 -4.74 -15.11 14.82
CA GLU A 34 -3.31 -15.28 15.05
C GLU A 34 -2.54 -13.95 15.02
N TYR A 35 -3.19 -12.86 14.59
CA TYR A 35 -2.61 -11.52 14.58
C TYR A 35 -3.53 -10.48 15.25
N PRO A 36 -3.67 -10.55 16.59
CA PRO A 36 -4.52 -9.63 17.35
C PRO A 36 -3.95 -8.19 17.34
N PRO A 37 -4.79 -7.16 17.61
CA PRO A 37 -4.33 -5.79 17.74
C PRO A 37 -3.24 -5.63 18.82
N SER A 38 -2.29 -4.73 18.57
CA SER A 38 -1.23 -4.38 19.52
C SER A 38 -1.29 -2.91 19.93
N SER A 39 -0.62 -2.52 21.01
CA SER A 39 -0.58 -1.11 21.44
C SER A 39 0.34 -0.22 20.58
N ASN A 40 1.25 -0.82 19.81
CA ASN A 40 2.23 -0.10 19.00
C ASN A 40 1.64 0.42 17.68
N TYR A 41 0.56 -0.19 17.20
CA TYR A 41 -0.07 0.10 15.91
C TYR A 41 -1.58 0.23 16.07
N VAL A 42 -2.16 1.22 15.43
CA VAL A 42 -3.63 1.29 15.31
C VAL A 42 -4.04 0.35 14.18
N ARG A 43 -4.89 -0.65 14.46
CA ARG A 43 -5.46 -1.50 13.41
C ARG A 43 -6.32 -0.67 12.47
N GLY A 44 -5.82 -0.43 11.26
CA GLY A 44 -6.60 0.15 10.17
C GLY A 44 -7.55 -0.88 9.57
N TYR A 45 -8.52 -0.42 8.80
CA TYR A 45 -9.48 -1.28 8.11
C TYR A 45 -9.67 -0.84 6.67
N ASN A 46 -9.30 -1.71 5.74
CA ASN A 46 -9.58 -1.57 4.33
C ASN A 46 -10.92 -2.22 4.00
N HIS A 47 -11.87 -1.41 3.56
CA HIS A 47 -13.02 -1.89 2.79
C HIS A 47 -12.52 -2.51 1.47
N PRO A 48 -13.37 -3.23 0.70
CA PRO A 48 -12.98 -3.78 -0.59
C PRO A 48 -12.24 -2.74 -1.44
N CYS A 49 -10.98 -3.01 -1.71
CA CYS A 49 -10.04 -2.10 -2.36
C CYS A 49 -9.09 -2.89 -3.27
N GLY A 50 -8.12 -2.21 -3.88
CA GLY A 50 -7.08 -2.90 -4.63
C GLY A 50 -6.52 -2.15 -5.81
N TYR A 51 -5.93 -2.91 -6.71
CA TYR A 51 -5.17 -2.41 -7.85
C TYR A 51 -5.59 -3.12 -9.13
N VAL A 52 -5.64 -2.36 -10.21
CA VAL A 52 -5.79 -2.89 -11.57
C VAL A 52 -4.60 -2.45 -12.37
N CYS A 53 -3.82 -3.41 -12.85
CA CYS A 53 -2.73 -3.21 -13.79
C CYS A 53 -3.18 -3.71 -15.15
N SER A 54 -3.30 -2.81 -16.13
CA SER A 54 -3.65 -3.18 -17.50
C SER A 54 -2.63 -2.59 -18.48
N PRO A 55 -2.56 -3.10 -19.72
CA PRO A 55 -1.89 -2.39 -20.79
C PRO A 55 -2.53 -1.01 -20.99
N LEU A 56 -1.72 -0.01 -21.32
CA LEU A 56 -2.22 1.28 -21.81
C LEU A 56 -2.62 1.10 -23.28
N LYS A 57 -3.89 1.38 -23.63
CA LYS A 57 -4.43 1.07 -24.96
C LYS A 57 -3.71 1.82 -26.07
N GLU A 58 -3.32 3.06 -25.79
CA GLU A 58 -2.68 3.98 -26.71
C GLU A 58 -1.19 3.65 -26.90
N ASN A 59 -0.57 2.96 -25.92
CA ASN A 59 0.81 2.55 -25.99
C ASN A 59 1.07 1.28 -25.16
N PRO A 60 1.04 0.09 -25.78
CA PRO A 60 1.25 -1.19 -25.09
C PRO A 60 2.61 -1.36 -24.40
N ALA A 61 3.61 -0.51 -24.70
CA ALA A 61 4.88 -0.50 -23.98
C ALA A 61 4.74 0.05 -22.54
N TYR A 62 3.60 0.67 -22.21
CA TYR A 62 3.29 1.22 -20.90
C TYR A 62 2.12 0.45 -20.26
N SER A 63 2.10 0.46 -18.93
CA SER A 63 0.99 -0.07 -18.14
C SER A 63 0.22 1.07 -17.47
N LYS A 64 -1.10 0.94 -17.43
CA LYS A 64 -1.99 1.73 -16.58
C LYS A 64 -2.15 1.04 -15.24
N LEU A 65 -1.82 1.76 -14.16
CA LEU A 65 -2.09 1.35 -12.78
C LEU A 65 -3.25 2.20 -12.26
N VAL A 66 -4.34 1.55 -11.86
CA VAL A 66 -5.47 2.19 -11.16
C VAL A 66 -5.56 1.61 -9.76
N MET A 67 -5.64 2.47 -8.75
CA MET A 67 -5.77 2.09 -7.35
C MET A 67 -7.14 2.52 -6.85
N PHE A 68 -7.88 1.59 -6.26
CA PHE A 68 -9.12 1.85 -5.53
C PHE A 68 -8.82 1.73 -4.05
N VAL A 69 -9.11 2.77 -3.28
CA VAL A 69 -8.78 2.83 -1.85
C VAL A 69 -9.98 3.30 -1.07
N GLN A 70 -10.38 2.51 -0.09
CA GLN A 70 -11.41 2.87 0.88
C GLN A 70 -10.94 2.40 2.25
N THR A 71 -10.11 3.23 2.88
CA THR A 71 -9.42 2.90 4.13
C THR A 71 -9.99 3.70 5.28
N GLU A 72 -10.39 3.01 6.33
CA GLU A 72 -10.60 3.59 7.65
C GLU A 72 -9.28 3.57 8.43
N MET A 73 -8.72 4.75 8.66
CA MET A 73 -7.47 4.90 9.42
C MET A 73 -7.62 4.61 10.91
N ARG A 74 -8.87 4.63 11.42
CA ARG A 74 -9.28 4.43 12.82
C ARG A 74 -8.47 5.27 13.82
N GLY A 75 -8.81 5.12 15.11
CA GLY A 75 -8.22 5.89 16.20
C GLY A 75 -8.76 7.32 16.29
N LYS A 76 -8.11 8.16 17.11
CA LYS A 76 -8.52 9.54 17.39
C LYS A 76 -8.03 10.50 16.31
N LEU A 77 -8.56 10.38 15.09
CA LEU A 77 -8.26 11.30 13.98
C LEU A 77 -9.50 12.09 13.60
N SER A 78 -9.34 13.40 13.36
CA SER A 78 -10.39 14.21 12.74
C SER A 78 -10.44 13.95 11.22
N PRO A 79 -11.61 14.09 10.59
CA PRO A 79 -11.74 13.98 9.13
C PRO A 79 -10.76 14.90 8.38
N SER A 80 -10.58 16.13 8.86
CA SER A 80 -9.66 17.11 8.26
C SER A 80 -8.20 16.65 8.22
N ILE A 81 -7.73 15.90 9.22
CA ILE A 81 -6.37 15.34 9.22
C ILE A 81 -6.25 14.24 8.16
N ILE A 82 -7.29 13.42 8.03
CA ILE A 82 -7.34 12.32 7.05
C ILE A 82 -7.34 12.90 5.63
N GLU A 83 -8.24 13.84 5.35
CA GLU A 83 -8.38 14.49 4.04
C GLU A 83 -7.11 15.24 3.63
N LYS A 84 -6.39 15.86 4.58
CA LYS A 84 -5.13 16.54 4.30
C LYS A 84 -3.98 15.57 3.98
N THR A 85 -4.01 14.35 4.51
CA THR A 85 -2.85 13.44 4.48
C THR A 85 -3.01 12.32 3.45
N MET A 86 -4.21 11.74 3.33
CA MET A 86 -4.44 10.56 2.49
C MET A 86 -4.16 10.78 1.01
N PRO A 87 -4.59 11.88 0.36
CA PRO A 87 -4.32 12.09 -1.07
C PRO A 87 -2.82 12.08 -1.38
N SER A 88 -2.02 12.80 -0.60
CA SER A 88 -0.56 12.86 -0.75
C SER A 88 0.11 11.51 -0.52
N ASN A 89 -0.39 10.72 0.44
CA ASN A 89 0.10 9.36 0.69
C ASN A 89 -0.16 8.43 -0.51
N LEU A 90 -1.35 8.52 -1.12
CA LEU A 90 -1.70 7.71 -2.30
C LEU A 90 -0.87 8.09 -3.53
N VAL A 91 -0.63 9.39 -3.75
CA VAL A 91 0.28 9.84 -4.81
C VAL A 91 1.69 9.30 -4.58
N SER A 92 2.18 9.39 -3.35
CA SER A 92 3.50 8.87 -2.98
C SER A 92 3.60 7.36 -3.19
N PHE A 93 2.53 6.61 -2.92
CA PHE A 93 2.47 5.17 -3.19
C PHE A 93 2.67 4.86 -4.68
N VAL A 94 1.99 5.57 -5.58
CA VAL A 94 2.13 5.38 -7.03
C VAL A 94 3.54 5.77 -7.51
N LEU A 95 4.13 6.83 -6.95
CA LEU A 95 5.50 7.23 -7.27
C LEU A 95 6.51 6.17 -6.80
N ASN A 96 6.35 5.64 -5.59
CA ASN A 96 7.18 4.56 -5.07
C ASN A 96 7.07 3.29 -5.93
N ALA A 97 5.87 2.96 -6.41
CA ALA A 97 5.68 1.83 -7.32
C ALA A 97 6.44 2.05 -8.65
N LYS A 98 6.34 3.25 -9.23
CA LYS A 98 7.08 3.63 -10.44
C LYS A 98 8.58 3.49 -10.24
N ASP A 99 9.12 3.96 -9.13
CA ASP A 99 10.57 3.92 -8.87
C ASP A 99 11.04 2.49 -8.53
N GLY A 100 10.25 1.73 -7.78
CA GLY A 100 10.53 0.30 -7.53
C GLY A 100 10.59 -0.54 -8.81
N ILE A 101 9.70 -0.26 -9.78
CA ILE A 101 9.72 -0.93 -11.09
C ILE A 101 11.01 -0.60 -11.86
N LYS A 102 11.50 0.65 -11.80
CA LYS A 102 12.76 1.03 -12.45
C LYS A 102 13.94 0.29 -11.83
N THR A 103 13.98 0.20 -10.50
CA THR A 103 15.04 -0.53 -9.78
C THR A 103 15.02 -2.02 -10.12
N HIS A 104 13.84 -2.64 -10.23
CA HIS A 104 13.74 -4.05 -10.65
C HIS A 104 14.18 -4.27 -12.10
N LYS A 105 14.00 -3.28 -12.99
CA LYS A 105 14.46 -3.36 -14.39
C LYS A 105 15.97 -3.11 -14.54
N ALA A 106 16.61 -2.49 -13.54
CA ALA A 106 18.06 -2.32 -13.55
C ALA A 106 18.74 -3.68 -13.35
N PRO A 107 19.84 -3.99 -14.07
CA PRO A 107 20.61 -5.20 -13.80
C PRO A 107 21.01 -5.22 -12.33
N SER A 108 20.80 -6.37 -11.68
CA SER A 108 20.91 -6.62 -10.24
C SER A 108 22.25 -6.15 -9.65
N GLY A 109 22.35 -4.86 -9.34
CA GLY A 109 23.56 -4.25 -8.82
C GLY A 109 23.31 -2.80 -8.48
N ARG A 110 23.28 -2.50 -7.17
CA ARG A 110 23.25 -1.18 -6.51
C ARG A 110 21.85 -0.67 -6.14
N GLY A 111 21.42 -1.03 -4.93
CA GLY A 111 20.30 -0.37 -4.26
C GLY A 111 19.92 -1.07 -2.95
N HIS A 112 20.76 -1.00 -1.93
CA HIS A 112 20.34 -1.35 -0.56
C HIS A 112 19.35 -0.28 -0.08
N HIS A 113 18.06 -0.61 -0.02
CA HIS A 113 17.13 0.17 0.80
C HIS A 113 17.37 -0.20 2.26
N ASN A 114 17.97 0.71 3.03
CA ASN A 114 18.05 0.58 4.47
C ASN A 114 16.63 0.54 5.04
N GLY A 115 16.17 -0.65 5.41
CA GLY A 115 15.01 -0.83 6.27
C GLY A 115 15.22 -0.05 7.56
N HIS A 116 14.17 0.62 7.99
CA HIS A 116 14.13 1.36 9.25
C HIS A 116 14.50 0.41 10.39
N ALA A 117 15.71 0.56 10.96
CA ALA A 117 16.14 -0.25 12.08
C ALA A 117 15.22 0.05 13.27
N SER A 118 14.38 -0.93 13.62
CA SER A 118 13.68 -0.94 14.90
C SER A 118 14.74 -0.99 16.00
N PHE A 119 14.79 0.08 16.79
CA PHE A 119 15.64 0.18 17.97
C PHE A 119 15.20 -0.90 18.97
N GLN A 120 15.91 -2.03 19.01
CA GLN A 120 15.76 -2.99 20.09
C GLN A 120 16.48 -2.45 21.34
N LYS A 121 15.74 -2.45 22.45
CA LYS A 121 16.17 -2.07 23.80
C LYS A 121 17.49 -2.74 24.22
N LYS A 122 18.29 -2.01 24.99
CA LYS A 122 19.15 -2.60 26.03
C LYS A 122 18.99 -1.87 27.35
N LYS A 123 18.63 -2.68 28.36
CA LYS A 123 18.54 -2.48 29.82
C LYS A 123 17.62 -1.38 30.32
#